data_AF-A0A7S3HRA4-F1
#
_entry.id   AF-A0A7S3HRA4-F1
#
_cell.length_a   1.000
_cell.length_b   1.000
_cell.length_c   1.000
_cell.angle_alpha   90.00
_cell.angle_beta   90.00
_cell.angle_gamma   90.00
#
_symmetry.space_group_name_H-M   'P 1'
#
loop_
_entity.id
_entity.type
_entity.pdbx_description
1 polymer ?
#
loop_
_entity_poly.entity_id
_entity_poly.type
_entity_poly.pdbx_seq_one_letter_code
_entity_poly.pdbx_strand_id
1 'polypeptide(L)'
;GDVVDECLPGRPSGLTDQECADVLLVQAVMRADMCDIERALGQGANVNTVAGLSINMGEAAPAAARDVTPLMRACSLGHKDIVADLLQARADMWRHDRHGWTPLC
;
A
#
# COMPACT_ATOMS: atom_id res chain seq x y z
N GLY A 1 2.07 30.86 -26.42
CA GLY A 1 3.15 29.99 -26.87
C GLY A 1 3.96 29.62 -25.67
N ASP A 2 3.59 28.50 -25.07
CA ASP A 2 4.49 27.49 -24.51
C ASP A 2 5.51 27.97 -23.47
N VAL A 3 5.08 27.89 -22.19
CA VAL A 3 5.99 27.72 -21.06
C VAL A 3 6.67 26.36 -21.22
N VAL A 4 7.97 26.40 -21.40
CA VAL A 4 8.85 25.24 -21.28
C VAL A 4 8.89 24.82 -19.82
N ASP A 5 8.00 23.90 -19.45
CA ASP A 5 8.11 23.17 -18.19
C ASP A 5 9.18 22.09 -18.35
N GLU A 6 10.44 22.53 -18.33
CA GLU A 6 11.62 21.67 -18.30
C GLU A 6 11.73 21.04 -16.89
N CYS A 7 10.92 20.02 -16.65
CA CYS A 7 11.04 19.19 -15.45
C CYS A 7 12.27 18.28 -15.58
N LEU A 8 13.37 18.73 -14.96
CA LEU A 8 14.59 17.96 -14.69
C LEU A 8 14.29 16.66 -13.90
N PRO A 9 14.94 15.53 -14.22
CA PRO A 9 14.81 14.30 -13.45
C PRO A 9 15.68 14.39 -12.19
N GLY A 10 15.06 14.58 -11.01
CA GLY A 10 15.73 14.30 -9.73
C GLY A 10 15.57 15.31 -8.59
N ARG A 11 14.35 15.66 -8.17
CA ARG A 11 14.10 16.22 -6.83
C ARG A 11 12.94 15.50 -6.12
N PRO A 12 13.18 14.83 -4.97
CA PRO A 12 12.11 14.30 -4.13
C PRO A 12 11.68 15.39 -3.14
N SER A 13 10.51 16.01 -3.32
CA SER A 13 10.02 17.04 -2.37
C SER A 13 8.51 17.24 -2.49
N GLY A 14 7.75 16.32 -1.89
CA GLY A 14 6.30 16.34 -1.80
C GLY A 14 5.82 14.91 -1.95
N LEU A 15 5.15 14.37 -0.94
CA LEU A 15 4.37 13.14 -1.12
C LEU A 15 3.44 13.41 -2.29
N THR A 16 3.64 12.69 -3.39
CA THR A 16 2.75 12.76 -4.54
C THR A 16 1.32 12.43 -4.08
N ASP A 17 0.30 12.91 -4.79
CA ASP A 17 -1.09 12.53 -4.48
C ASP A 17 -1.24 11.00 -4.44
N GLN A 18 -0.46 10.31 -5.26
CA GLN A 18 -0.29 8.87 -5.27
C GLN A 18 0.26 8.32 -3.93
N GLU A 19 1.38 8.84 -3.42
CA GLU A 19 1.96 8.38 -2.15
C GLU A 19 1.05 8.68 -0.95
N CYS A 20 0.30 9.79 -0.98
CA CYS A 20 -0.73 10.08 0.02
C CYS A 20 -1.86 9.04 -0.03
N ALA A 21 -2.33 8.69 -1.22
CA ALA A 21 -3.35 7.67 -1.42
C ALA A 21 -2.85 6.27 -0.99
N ASP A 22 -1.59 5.93 -1.29
CA ASP A 22 -0.94 4.70 -0.87
C ASP A 22 -0.87 4.58 0.66
N VAL A 23 -0.46 5.65 1.35
CA VAL A 23 -0.43 5.69 2.82
C VAL A 23 -1.84 5.58 3.40
N LEU A 24 -2.82 6.24 2.80
CA LEU A 24 -4.24 6.15 3.20
C LEU A 24 -4.75 4.71 3.07
N LEU A 25 -4.48 4.04 1.94
CA LEU A 25 -4.87 2.65 1.72
C LEU A 25 -4.33 1.75 2.83
N VAL A 26 -3.06 1.91 3.18
CA VAL A 26 -2.39 1.12 4.22
C VAL A 26 -3.00 1.36 5.59
N GLN A 27 -3.25 2.62 5.95
CA GLN A 27 -3.91 2.95 7.21
C GLN A 27 -5.33 2.41 7.27
N ALA A 28 -6.08 2.48 6.18
CA ALA A 28 -7.43 1.97 6.08
C ALA A 28 -7.50 0.45 6.29
N VAL A 29 -6.59 -0.30 5.66
CA VAL A 29 -6.45 -1.76 5.86
C VAL A 29 -6.13 -2.09 7.32
N MET A 30 -5.23 -1.34 7.94
CA MET A 30 -4.85 -1.52 9.35
C MET A 30 -6.01 -1.29 10.32
N ARG A 31 -6.88 -0.32 10.01
CA ARG A 31 -8.04 0.06 10.84
C ARG A 31 -9.30 -0.75 10.53
N ALA A 32 -9.27 -1.53 9.45
CA ALA A 32 -10.43 -2.19 8.86
C ALA A 32 -11.52 -1.25 8.32
N ASP A 33 -11.13 -0.06 7.88
CA ASP A 33 -12.05 0.98 7.43
C ASP A 33 -12.30 0.88 5.91
N MET A 34 -13.36 0.17 5.50
CA MET A 34 -13.68 -0.06 4.07
C MET A 34 -13.92 1.25 3.28
N CYS A 35 -14.58 2.24 3.89
CA CYS A 35 -14.81 3.54 3.24
C CYS A 35 -13.50 4.23 2.84
N ASP A 36 -12.44 4.11 3.67
CA ASP A 36 -11.14 4.69 3.37
C ASP A 36 -10.35 3.85 2.36
N ILE A 37 -10.58 2.54 2.30
CA ILE A 37 -10.03 1.66 1.25
C ILE A 37 -10.57 2.09 -0.11
N GLU A 38 -11.89 2.17 -0.27
CA GLU A 38 -12.52 2.62 -1.52
C GLU A 38 -12.05 4.02 -1.93
N ARG A 39 -11.96 4.93 -0.95
CA ARG A 39 -11.50 6.29 -1.18
C ARG A 39 -10.05 6.35 -1.65
N ALA A 40 -9.17 5.56 -1.03
CA ALA A 40 -7.77 5.47 -1.44
C ALA A 40 -7.63 4.91 -2.86
N LEU A 41 -8.34 3.82 -3.17
CA LEU A 41 -8.37 3.24 -4.52
C LEU A 41 -8.92 4.23 -5.55
N GLY A 42 -9.97 4.99 -5.21
CA GLY A 42 -10.52 6.05 -6.06
C GLY A 42 -9.56 7.23 -6.28
N GLN A 43 -8.63 7.47 -5.36
CA GLN A 43 -7.54 8.44 -5.49
C GLN A 43 -6.35 7.91 -6.30
N GLY A 44 -6.43 6.66 -6.78
CA GLY A 44 -5.38 6.02 -7.56
C GLY A 44 -4.36 5.25 -6.73
N ALA A 45 -4.60 5.01 -5.44
CA ALA A 45 -3.68 4.26 -4.59
C ALA A 45 -3.23 2.94 -5.25
N ASN A 46 -1.95 2.66 -5.16
CA ASN A 46 -1.37 1.43 -5.64
C ASN A 46 -1.76 0.32 -4.65
N VAL A 47 -2.63 -0.58 -5.11
CA VAL A 47 -3.07 -1.77 -4.37
C VAL A 47 -1.91 -2.66 -3.91
N ASN A 48 -0.77 -2.59 -4.59
CA ASN A 48 0.46 -3.31 -4.27
C ASN A 48 1.53 -2.43 -3.62
N THR A 49 1.13 -1.29 -3.06
CA THR A 49 2.04 -0.40 -2.34
C THR A 49 2.70 -1.13 -1.17
N VAL A 50 3.88 -0.67 -0.78
CA VAL A 50 4.59 -1.14 0.42
C VAL A 50 4.84 0.04 1.38
N ALA A 51 4.26 1.21 1.06
CA ALA A 51 4.43 2.44 1.80
C ALA A 51 3.85 2.32 3.21
N GLY A 52 4.61 2.65 4.25
CA GLY A 52 4.11 2.68 5.63
C GLY A 52 3.83 1.32 6.30
N LEU A 53 3.80 0.21 5.57
CA LEU A 53 3.52 -1.14 6.12
C LEU A 53 4.66 -1.68 6.99
N SER A 54 5.89 -1.19 6.81
CA SER A 54 7.05 -1.54 7.65
C SER A 54 7.11 -0.79 8.99
N ILE A 55 6.22 0.19 9.22
CA ILE A 55 6.18 0.97 10.46
C ILE A 55 5.16 0.31 11.40
N ASN A 56 5.59 -0.76 12.07
CA ASN A 56 4.71 -1.41 13.04
C ASN A 56 4.57 -0.54 14.31
N MET A 57 3.41 -0.65 14.95
CA MET A 57 2.95 0.13 16.10
C MET A 57 3.78 -0.16 17.37
N GLY A 58 5.01 0.36 17.45
CA GLY A 58 5.83 0.39 18.66
C GLY A 58 6.87 -0.72 18.81
N GLU A 59 6.92 -1.71 17.92
CA GLU A 59 8.04 -2.63 17.81
C GLU A 59 8.77 -2.37 16.50
N ALA A 60 10.09 -2.19 16.57
CA ALA A 60 10.94 -2.15 15.39
C ALA A 60 10.65 -3.43 14.60
N ALA A 61 9.91 -3.31 13.51
CA ALA A 61 9.66 -4.44 12.65
C ALA A 61 11.03 -5.01 12.30
N PRO A 62 11.27 -6.32 12.52
CA PRO A 62 12.54 -6.91 12.13
C PRO A 62 12.75 -6.52 10.67
N ALA A 63 14.00 -6.23 10.26
CA ALA A 63 14.29 -5.77 8.89
C ALA A 63 13.61 -6.66 7.81
N ALA A 64 13.29 -7.90 8.21
CA ALA A 64 12.30 -8.86 7.72
C ALA A 64 11.00 -8.34 7.09
N ALA A 65 10.31 -7.37 7.68
CA ALA A 65 8.99 -6.92 7.22
C ALA A 65 9.06 -5.87 6.09
N ARG A 66 10.04 -6.02 5.19
CA ARG A 66 10.13 -5.24 3.95
C ARG A 66 9.32 -5.94 2.88
N ASP A 67 8.68 -5.16 2.02
CA ASP A 67 7.87 -5.63 0.89
C ASP A 67 6.52 -6.27 1.25
N VAL A 68 6.03 -6.03 2.47
CA VAL A 68 4.66 -6.39 2.87
C VAL A 68 3.67 -5.55 2.07
N THR A 69 2.66 -6.18 1.47
CA THR A 69 1.57 -5.50 0.74
C THR A 69 0.31 -5.35 1.59
N PRO A 70 -0.63 -4.44 1.21
CA PRO A 70 -1.93 -4.32 1.85
C PRO A 70 -2.67 -5.66 1.92
N LEU A 71 -2.56 -6.47 0.87
CA LEU A 71 -3.19 -7.79 0.80
C LEU A 71 -2.61 -8.76 1.85
N MET A 72 -1.28 -8.84 1.98
CA MET A 72 -0.62 -9.65 3.02
C MET A 72 -1.06 -9.22 4.42
N ARG A 73 -1.17 -7.91 4.64
CA ARG A 73 -1.59 -7.35 5.93
C ARG A 73 -3.05 -7.68 6.24
N ALA A 74 -3.94 -7.53 5.27
CA ALA A 74 -5.36 -7.89 5.40
C ALA A 74 -5.53 -9.39 5.72
N CYS A 75 -4.76 -10.26 5.05
CA CYS A 75 -4.73 -11.70 5.35
C CYS A 75 -4.22 -11.97 6.77
N SER A 76 -3.12 -11.36 7.18
CA SER A 76 -2.55 -11.53 8.53
C SER A 76 -3.47 -11.03 9.65
N LEU A 77 -4.29 -10.01 9.38
CA LEU A 77 -5.30 -9.49 10.32
C LEU A 77 -6.61 -10.28 10.28
N GLY A 78 -6.79 -11.17 9.29
CA GLY A 78 -8.02 -11.96 9.11
C GLY A 78 -9.21 -11.18 8.53
N HIS A 79 -8.96 -10.03 7.90
CA HIS A 79 -10.00 -9.15 7.35
C HIS A 79 -10.46 -9.64 5.96
N LYS A 80 -11.33 -10.64 5.92
CA LYS A 80 -11.78 -11.29 4.68
C LYS A 80 -12.47 -10.34 3.69
N ASP A 81 -13.26 -9.40 4.20
CA ASP A 81 -13.98 -8.44 3.35
C ASP A 81 -13.00 -7.51 2.62
N ILE A 82 -11.98 -7.03 3.34
CA ILE A 82 -10.88 -6.22 2.79
C ILE A 82 -10.05 -7.02 1.78
N VAL A 83 -9.81 -8.30 2.05
CA VAL A 83 -9.12 -9.17 1.09
C VAL A 83 -9.90 -9.26 -0.22
N ALA A 84 -11.23 -9.38 -0.16
CA ALA A 84 -12.06 -9.40 -1.36
C ALA A 84 -11.96 -8.07 -2.14
N ASP A 85 -12.03 -6.92 -1.45
CA ASP A 85 -11.92 -5.61 -2.08
C ASP A 85 -10.55 -5.38 -2.74
N LEU A 86 -9.46 -5.75 -2.06
CA LEU A 86 -8.10 -5.66 -2.61
C LEU A 86 -7.93 -6.58 -3.82
N LEU A 87 -8.48 -7.79 -3.79
CA LEU A 87 -8.47 -8.70 -4.95
C LEU A 87 -9.29 -8.15 -6.11
N GLN A 88 -10.44 -7.53 -5.85
CA GLN A 88 -11.25 -6.84 -6.86
C GLN A 88 -10.49 -5.66 -7.47
N ALA A 89 -9.67 -4.97 -6.67
CA ALA A 89 -8.73 -3.94 -7.10
C ALA A 89 -7.48 -4.46 -7.84
N ARG A 90 -7.42 -5.77 -8.15
CA ARG A 90 -6.29 -6.46 -8.80
C ARG A 90 -4.99 -6.43 -7.98
N ALA A 91 -5.10 -6.63 -6.67
CA ALA A 91 -3.95 -6.94 -5.84
C ALA A 91 -3.18 -8.16 -6.37
N ASP A 92 -1.85 -8.08 -6.36
CA ASP A 92 -0.97 -9.18 -6.74
C ASP A 92 -0.96 -10.24 -5.64
N MET A 93 -1.73 -11.31 -5.85
CA MET A 93 -1.71 -12.49 -4.96
C MET A 93 -0.38 -13.28 -5.01
N TRP A 94 0.47 -13.02 -6.00
CA TRP A 94 1.74 -13.71 -6.20
C TRP A 94 2.95 -12.96 -5.65
N ARG A 95 2.76 -11.70 -5.22
CA ARG A 95 3.87 -10.94 -4.67
C ARG A 95 4.32 -11.62 -3.38
N HIS A 96 5.61 -11.80 -3.23
CA HIS A 96 6.18 -12.28 -1.98
C HIS A 96 6.90 -11.15 -1.25
N ASP A 97 6.93 -11.23 0.07
CA ASP A 97 7.85 -10.43 0.87
C ASP A 97 9.28 -10.99 0.72
N ARG A 98 10.25 -10.36 1.40
CA ARG A 98 11.65 -10.84 1.43
C ARG A 98 11.86 -12.21 2.08
N HIS A 99 10.84 -12.77 2.73
CA HIS A 99 10.83 -14.14 3.27
C HIS A 99 10.25 -15.16 2.28
N GLY A 100 9.81 -14.71 1.10
CA GLY A 100 9.11 -15.57 0.14
C GLY A 100 7.65 -15.80 0.52
N TRP A 101 7.12 -15.06 1.50
CA TRP A 101 5.75 -15.24 1.98
C TRP A 101 4.82 -14.52 1.02
N THR A 102 3.90 -15.28 0.46
CA THR A 102 2.79 -14.75 -0.34
C THR A 102 1.62 -14.47 0.58
N PRO A 103 0.63 -13.65 0.17
CA PRO A 103 -0.57 -13.38 0.97
C PRO A 103 -1.37 -14.63 1.39
N LEU A 104 -1.07 -15.80 0.84
CA LEU A 104 -1.79 -17.06 1.04
C LEU A 104 -1.07 -18.06 1.96
N CYS A 105 0.21 -17.85 2.29
CA CYS A 105 1.03 -18.82 3.03
C CYS A 105 1.58 -18.33 4.37
#